data_AF-A0A7C5PAT8-F1
#
_entry.id   AF-A0A7C5PAT8-F1
#
_cell.length_a   1.000
_cell.length_b   1.000
_cell.length_c   1.000
_cell.angle_alpha   90.00
_cell.angle_beta   90.00
_cell.angle_gamma   90.00
#
_symmetry.space_group_name_H-M   'P 1'
#
loop_
_entity.id
_entity.type
_entity.pdbx_description
1 polymer ?
#
loop_
_entity_poly.entity_id
_entity_poly.type
_entity_poly.pdbx_seq_one_letter_code
_entity_poly.pdbx_strand_id
1 'polypeptide(L)' 'MPKSEKKKEAPMPMTGAGLIRFFEDETHGIKVKPTYVVAGCILVMVSVILAHVLIGL' A
#
# COMPACT_ATOMS: atom_id res chain seq x y z
N MET A 1 29.67 45.33 -8.97
CA MET A 1 29.58 43.88 -8.68
C MET A 1 28.21 43.37 -9.12
N PRO A 2 28.06 42.72 -10.30
CA PRO A 2 26.83 42.04 -10.70
C PRO A 2 26.92 40.56 -10.23
N LYS A 3 25.89 39.78 -9.90
CA LYS A 3 24.43 39.88 -9.97
C LYS A 3 23.92 38.71 -9.09
N SER A 4 22.95 38.93 -8.21
CA SER A 4 22.39 37.88 -7.34
C SER A 4 21.70 36.78 -8.15
N GLU A 5 22.20 35.54 -8.06
CA GLU A 5 21.57 34.35 -8.60
C GLU A 5 20.40 33.92 -7.70
N LYS A 6 19.22 34.53 -7.90
CA LYS A 6 17.97 33.89 -7.48
C LYS A 6 17.80 32.65 -8.36
N LYS A 7 18.23 31.50 -7.84
CA LYS A 7 17.89 30.16 -8.32
C LYS A 7 16.38 30.10 -8.47
N LYS A 8 15.92 30.34 -9.70
CA LYS A 8 14.53 30.17 -10.10
C LYS A 8 14.18 28.75 -9.72
N GLU A 9 13.24 28.60 -8.79
CA GLU A 9 12.45 27.38 -8.63
C GLU A 9 11.92 27.07 -10.03
N ALA A 10 12.61 26.17 -10.73
CA ALA A 10 12.14 25.68 -12.00
C ALA A 10 10.75 25.11 -11.70
N PRO A 11 9.68 25.58 -12.37
CA PRO A 11 8.36 25.02 -12.16
C PRO A 11 8.50 23.51 -12.39
N MET A 12 8.22 22.74 -11.33
CA MET A 12 8.33 21.30 -11.37
C MET A 12 7.62 20.82 -12.64
N PRO A 13 8.23 19.95 -13.46
CA PRO A 13 7.66 19.57 -14.74
C PRO A 13 6.21 19.11 -14.52
N MET A 14 5.26 19.87 -15.08
CA MET A 14 3.82 19.72 -14.89
C MET A 14 3.32 18.29 -15.22
N THR A 15 4.09 17.55 -16.01
CA THR A 15 3.87 16.14 -16.35
C THR A 15 3.98 15.20 -15.14
N GLY A 16 4.71 15.57 -14.08
CA GLY A 16 4.83 14.80 -12.84
C GLY A 16 3.76 15.13 -11.79
N ALA A 17 3.07 16.26 -11.89
CA ALA A 17 2.09 16.70 -10.89
C ALA A 17 0.85 15.78 -10.84
N GLY A 18 0.42 15.27 -12.00
CA GLY A 18 -0.65 14.27 -12.08
C GLY A 18 -0.22 12.95 -11.45
N LEU A 19 0.99 12.46 -11.76
CA LEU A 19 1.52 11.23 -11.19
C LEU A 19 1.74 11.33 -9.67
N ILE A 20 2.23 12.46 -9.15
CA ILE A 20 2.43 12.68 -7.71
C ILE A 20 1.08 12.63 -6.97
N ARG A 21 0.05 13.32 -7.48
CA ARG A 21 -1.30 13.27 -6.90
C ARG A 21 -1.96 11.90 -7.04
N PHE A 22 -1.79 11.23 -8.19
CA PHE A 22 -2.27 9.87 -8.41
C PHE A 22 -1.57 8.85 -7.50
N PHE A 23 -0.26 8.97 -7.27
CA PHE A 23 0.49 8.07 -6.38
C PHE A 23 0.33 8.43 -4.89
N GLU A 24 0.00 9.67 -4.55
CA GLU A 24 -0.43 10.05 -3.19
C GLU A 24 -1.82 9.50 -2.85
N ASP A 25 -2.75 9.48 -3.81
CA ASP A 25 -4.14 9.03 -3.56
C ASP A 25 -4.24 7.50 -3.38
N GLU A 26 -3.43 6.71 -4.09
CA GLU A 26 -3.55 5.24 -4.15
C GLU A 26 -3.08 4.49 -2.89
N THR A 27 -2.68 5.19 -1.80
CA THR A 27 -2.22 4.52 -0.57
C THR A 27 -2.96 4.89 0.71
N HIS A 28 -4.16 5.49 0.60
CA HIS A 28 -5.05 5.71 1.74
C HIS A 28 -5.78 4.42 2.13
N GLY A 29 -5.09 3.52 2.83
CA GLY A 29 -5.68 2.28 3.33
C GLY A 29 -4.87 1.62 4.43
N ILE A 30 -5.49 0.70 5.17
CA ILE A 30 -4.81 -0.14 6.14
C ILE A 30 -3.85 -1.06 5.38
N LYS A 31 -2.55 -0.81 5.54
CA LYS A 31 -1.50 -1.65 4.94
C LYS A 31 -1.43 -2.99 5.67
N VAL A 32 -2.19 -3.96 5.19
CA VAL A 32 -2.12 -5.35 5.68
C VAL A 32 -0.90 -6.01 5.03
N LYS A 33 0.08 -6.43 5.84
CA LYS A 33 1.19 -7.25 5.33
C LYS A 33 0.63 -8.54 4.74
N PRO A 34 1.14 -9.01 3.58
CA PRO A 34 0.71 -10.28 2.97
C PRO A 34 0.75 -11.46 3.94
N THR A 35 1.67 -11.44 4.90
CA THR A 35 1.80 -12.44 5.96
C THR A 35 0.52 -12.64 6.78
N TYR A 36 -0.23 -11.57 7.08
CA TYR A 36 -1.48 -11.67 7.84
C TYR A 36 -2.59 -12.34 7.02
N VAL A 37 -2.64 -12.08 5.71
CA VAL A 37 -3.61 -12.71 4.81
C VAL A 37 -3.37 -14.21 4.75
N VAL A 38 -2.10 -14.62 4.58
CA VAL A 38 -1.70 -16.02 4.56
C VAL A 38 -2.01 -16.71 5.89
N ALA A 39 -1.69 -16.06 7.02
CA ALA A 39 -2.01 -16.58 8.35
C ALA A 39 -3.53 -16.75 8.55
N GLY A 40 -4.34 -15.81 8.08
CA GLY A 40 -5.80 -15.89 8.10
C GLY A 40 -6.34 -17.07 7.31
N CYS A 41 -5.81 -17.30 6.10
CA CYS A 41 -6.17 -18.46 5.28
C CYS A 41 -5.86 -19.79 6.00
N ILE A 42 -4.67 -19.91 6.59
CA ILE A 42 -4.28 -21.11 7.33
C ILE A 42 -5.20 -21.35 8.53
N LEU A 43 -5.53 -20.29 9.29
CA LEU A 43 -6.43 -20.36 10.43
C LEU A 43 -7.80 -20.92 10.07
N VAL A 44 -8.39 -20.41 8.98
CA VAL A 44 -9.68 -20.90 8.48
C VAL A 44 -9.58 -22.35 7.99
N MET A 45 -8.49 -22.71 7.32
CA MET A 45 -8.29 -24.07 6.85
C MET A 45 -8.23 -25.06 8.03
N VAL A 46 -7.46 -24.73 9.06
CA VAL A 46 -7.34 -25.55 10.28
C VAL A 46 -8.66 -25.61 11.03
N SER A 47 -9.42 -24.51 11.12
CA SER A 47 -10.72 -24.52 11.81
C SER A 47 -11.73 -25.43 11.12
N VAL A 48 -11.77 -25.45 9.79
CA VAL A 48 -12.64 -26.34 9.00
C VAL A 48 -12.24 -27.81 9.17
N ILE A 49 -10.93 -28.10 9.17
CA ILE A 49 -10.41 -29.45 9.41
C ILE A 49 -10.77 -29.91 10.82
N LEU A 50 -10.53 -29.08 11.84
CA LEU A 50 -10.92 -29.40 13.21
C LEU A 50 -12.41 -29.63 13.32
N ALA A 51 -13.23 -28.79 12.70
CA ALA A 51 -14.67 -28.93 12.71
C ALA A 51 -15.13 -30.25 12.07
N HIS A 52 -14.55 -30.67 10.94
CA HIS A 52 -14.84 -31.98 10.33
C HIS A 52 -14.44 -33.13 11.25
N VAL A 53 -13.25 -33.07 11.85
CA VAL A 53 -12.77 -34.13 12.75
C VAL A 53 -13.62 -34.23 14.02
N LEU A 54 -14.06 -33.09 14.58
CA LEU A 54 -14.90 -33.05 15.79
C LEU A 54 -16.37 -33.43 15.53
N ILE A 55 -16.93 -33.00 14.41
CA ILE A 55 -18.32 -33.28 14.04
C ILE A 55 -18.47 -34.69 13.46
N GLY A 56 -17.37 -35.31 13.01
CA GLY A 56 -17.33 -36.73 12.63
C GLY A 56 -18.21 -37.06 11.43
N LEU A 57 -18.23 -36.20 10.41
CA LEU A 57 -18.83 -36.51 9.11
C LEU A 57 -17.98 -37.53 8.34
#